data_AF-A0A017HM01-F1
#
_entry.id   AF-A0A017HM01-F1
#
_cell.length_a   1.000
_cell.length_b   1.000
_cell.length_c   1.000
_cell.angle_alpha   90.00
_cell.angle_beta   90.00
_cell.angle_gamma   90.00
#
_symmetry.space_group_name_H-M   'P 1'
#
loop_
_entity.id
_entity.type
_entity.pdbx_description
1 polymer ?
#
loop_
_entity_poly.entity_id
_entity_poly.type
_entity_poly.pdbx_seq_one_letter_code
_entity_poly.pdbx_strand_id
1 'polypeptide(L)'
;MNLFAVRAIYVQEMGRFFRTVTQSLIAPVLSTSLYFVVFGAAIGGRIQEVEGVSYGAFIVPGLIMLSVITQGISNASFGIYFPKFIGTIFEILSAPVSFFEAVLGYVGAAASKSFIIGIIILVTSWFFVDIQIAHPFAMLAFLVLTCVSFALLGFIIGIWASNFEQLQLIPLLVISPLVFLGGRLLLHLHAAGGLAEGGAHQSGGLPDLGLPLVVLRHGGRAGGGLAPRHRGLHRDLPERGLVDLPHGLAAPALSLARAGAGA
;
A
#
# COMPACT_ATOMS: atom_id res chain seq x y z
N MET A 1 -35.12 8.86 -16.48
CA MET A 1 -34.04 7.86 -16.30
C MET A 1 -34.37 6.62 -17.10
N ASN A 2 -33.56 6.34 -18.12
CA ASN A 2 -33.60 5.13 -18.90
C ASN A 2 -32.84 4.01 -18.16
N LEU A 3 -33.56 3.30 -17.29
CA LEU A 3 -33.03 2.16 -16.53
C LEU A 3 -32.52 1.03 -17.45
N PHE A 4 -33.05 0.93 -18.67
CA PHE A 4 -32.60 -0.07 -19.64
C PHE A 4 -31.19 0.24 -20.14
N ALA A 5 -30.86 1.52 -20.39
CA ALA A 5 -29.52 1.94 -20.78
C ALA A 5 -28.49 1.63 -19.68
N VAL A 6 -28.81 2.02 -18.43
CA VAL A 6 -27.96 1.71 -17.27
C VAL A 6 -27.75 0.20 -17.13
N ARG A 7 -28.82 -0.58 -17.22
CA ARG A 7 -28.76 -2.04 -17.11
C ARG A 7 -27.96 -2.67 -18.23
N ALA A 8 -28.08 -2.18 -19.47
CA ALA A 8 -27.33 -2.69 -20.61
C ALA A 8 -25.82 -2.51 -20.42
N ILE A 9 -25.39 -1.30 -20.05
CA ILE A 9 -23.97 -1.00 -19.75
C ILE A 9 -23.48 -1.86 -18.59
N TYR A 10 -24.27 -1.94 -17.51
CA TYR A 10 -23.92 -2.73 -16.33
C TYR A 10 -23.75 -4.22 -16.66
N VAL A 11 -24.69 -4.81 -17.38
CA VAL A 11 -24.67 -6.24 -17.74
C VAL A 11 -23.52 -6.55 -18.69
N GLN A 12 -23.22 -5.67 -19.66
CA GLN A 12 -22.07 -5.84 -20.54
C GLN A 12 -20.77 -5.84 -19.72
N GLU A 13 -20.61 -4.87 -18.82
CA GLU A 13 -19.41 -4.73 -17.99
C GLU A 13 -19.25 -5.88 -16.99
N MET A 14 -20.33 -6.39 -16.42
CA MET A 14 -20.31 -7.59 -15.58
C MET A 14 -20.03 -8.84 -16.42
N GLY A 15 -20.60 -8.96 -17.62
CA GLY A 15 -20.31 -10.05 -18.54
C GLY A 15 -18.83 -10.13 -18.93
N ARG A 16 -18.17 -8.97 -19.10
CA ARG A 16 -16.71 -8.92 -19.30
C ARG A 16 -15.95 -9.43 -18.08
N PHE A 17 -16.36 -9.02 -16.88
CA PHE A 17 -15.75 -9.47 -15.62
C PHE A 17 -15.85 -10.99 -15.43
N PHE A 18 -17.03 -11.57 -15.72
CA PHE A 18 -17.24 -13.02 -15.62
C PHE A 18 -16.45 -13.84 -16.64
N ARG A 19 -16.05 -13.26 -17.78
CA ARG A 19 -15.20 -13.94 -18.76
C ARG A 19 -13.73 -13.99 -18.35
N THR A 20 -13.30 -13.11 -17.44
CA THR A 20 -11.90 -12.99 -17.02
C THR A 20 -11.71 -13.20 -15.52
N VAL A 21 -12.59 -13.96 -14.85
CA VAL A 21 -12.61 -14.21 -13.39
C VAL A 21 -11.24 -14.65 -12.85
N THR A 22 -10.52 -15.50 -13.58
CA THR A 22 -9.19 -15.94 -13.16
C THR A 22 -8.22 -14.77 -12.98
N GLN A 23 -8.23 -13.80 -13.88
CA GLN A 23 -7.35 -12.64 -13.79
C GLN A 23 -7.94 -11.55 -12.88
N SER A 24 -9.23 -11.29 -13.00
CA SER A 24 -9.89 -10.15 -12.35
C SER A 24 -10.24 -10.40 -10.88
N LEU A 25 -10.36 -11.66 -10.46
CA LEU A 25 -10.74 -12.05 -9.10
C LEU A 25 -9.68 -12.91 -8.43
N ILE A 26 -9.22 -13.99 -9.06
CA ILE A 26 -8.29 -14.93 -8.40
C ILE A 26 -6.95 -14.26 -8.12
N ALA A 27 -6.37 -13.54 -9.09
CA ALA A 27 -5.06 -12.92 -8.88
C ALA A 27 -5.03 -11.90 -7.71
N PRO A 28 -5.97 -10.94 -7.58
CA PRO A 28 -6.03 -10.03 -6.44
C PRO A 28 -6.24 -10.73 -5.09
N VAL A 29 -7.12 -11.74 -5.05
CA VAL A 29 -7.40 -12.50 -3.84
C VAL A 29 -6.19 -13.32 -3.41
N LEU A 30 -5.53 -13.99 -4.37
CA LEU A 30 -4.31 -14.76 -4.12
C LEU A 30 -3.17 -13.85 -3.62
N SER A 31 -2.95 -12.71 -4.28
CA SER A 31 -1.92 -11.75 -3.88
C SER A 31 -2.16 -11.23 -2.46
N THR A 32 -3.41 -10.92 -2.11
CA THR A 32 -3.76 -10.43 -0.78
C THR A 32 -3.64 -11.54 0.27
N SER A 33 -4.02 -12.77 -0.08
CA SER A 33 -3.83 -13.95 0.77
C SER A 33 -2.35 -14.24 1.03
N LEU A 34 -1.50 -14.10 0.01
CA LEU A 34 -0.05 -14.21 0.17
C LEU A 34 0.49 -13.10 1.07
N TYR A 35 -0.04 -11.88 1.02
CA TYR A 35 0.31 -10.85 2.00
C TYR A 35 -0.09 -11.26 3.42
N PHE A 36 -1.26 -11.88 3.63
CA PHE A 36 -1.61 -12.43 4.95
C PHE A 36 -0.63 -13.52 5.40
N VAL A 37 -0.25 -14.45 4.51
CA VAL A 37 0.73 -15.51 4.84
C VAL A 37 2.10 -14.91 5.15
N VAL A 38 2.61 -14.02 4.31
CA VAL A 38 3.96 -13.47 4.44
C VAL A 38 4.03 -12.58 5.68
N PHE A 39 3.13 -11.61 5.84
CA PHE A 39 3.16 -10.73 7.01
C PHE A 39 2.71 -11.46 8.28
N GLY A 40 1.73 -12.35 8.20
CA GLY A 40 1.26 -13.15 9.34
C GLY A 40 2.31 -14.14 9.83
N ALA A 41 2.92 -14.94 8.96
CA ALA A 41 3.89 -15.97 9.36
C ALA A 41 5.30 -15.40 9.59
N ALA A 42 5.78 -14.44 8.78
CA ALA A 42 7.15 -13.93 8.91
C ALA A 42 7.31 -12.90 10.03
N ILE A 43 6.29 -12.08 10.30
CA ILE A 43 6.34 -11.02 11.33
C ILE A 43 5.61 -11.45 12.61
N GLY A 44 4.56 -12.27 12.53
CA GLY A 44 3.85 -12.78 13.71
C GLY A 44 4.73 -13.61 14.66
N GLY A 45 5.79 -14.26 14.15
CA GLY A 45 6.79 -14.95 14.99
C GLY A 45 7.75 -14.03 15.75
N ARG A 46 7.85 -12.74 15.38
CA ARG A 46 8.74 -11.74 16.00
C ARG A 46 7.98 -10.67 16.79
N ILE A 47 6.76 -10.36 16.40
CA ILE A 47 5.85 -9.41 17.05
C ILE A 47 4.51 -10.12 17.18
N GLN A 48 4.25 -10.72 18.34
CA GLN A 48 3.01 -11.48 18.58
C GLN A 48 1.82 -10.55 18.84
N GLU A 49 2.06 -9.41 19.48
CA GLU A 49 1.03 -8.41 19.80
C GLU A 49 1.53 -7.01 19.49
N VAL A 50 0.66 -6.19 18.92
CA VAL A 50 0.82 -4.73 18.85
C VAL A 50 -0.26 -4.16 19.74
N GLU A 51 0.13 -3.53 20.86
CA GLU A 51 -0.80 -2.88 21.79
C GLU A 51 -1.95 -3.79 22.31
N GLY A 52 -1.66 -5.10 22.50
CA GLY A 52 -2.63 -6.09 23.01
C GLY A 52 -3.60 -6.66 21.97
N VAL A 53 -3.45 -6.30 20.68
CA VAL A 53 -4.21 -6.86 19.56
C VAL A 53 -3.28 -7.69 18.67
N SER A 54 -3.78 -8.80 18.14
CA SER A 54 -3.02 -9.64 17.22
C SER A 54 -2.63 -8.83 15.97
N TYR A 55 -1.36 -8.92 15.56
CA TYR A 55 -0.85 -8.22 14.39
C TYR A 55 -1.67 -8.52 13.11
N GLY A 56 -2.18 -9.75 13.00
CA GLY A 56 -3.08 -10.15 11.93
C GLY A 56 -4.38 -9.34 11.91
N ALA A 57 -5.01 -9.10 13.06
CA ALA A 57 -6.26 -8.34 13.14
C ALA A 57 -6.07 -6.86 12.77
N PHE A 58 -4.87 -6.30 13.00
CA PHE A 58 -4.54 -4.94 12.60
C PHE A 58 -4.33 -4.78 11.08
N ILE A 59 -3.67 -5.74 10.43
CA ILE A 59 -3.31 -5.62 9.01
C ILE A 59 -4.42 -5.99 8.05
N VAL A 60 -5.29 -6.94 8.43
CA VAL A 60 -6.35 -7.44 7.54
C VAL A 60 -7.23 -6.33 6.96
N PRO A 61 -7.79 -5.41 7.75
CA PRO A 61 -8.62 -4.32 7.22
C PRO A 61 -7.85 -3.42 6.24
N GLY A 62 -6.58 -3.13 6.52
CA GLY A 62 -5.73 -2.30 5.65
C GLY A 62 -5.49 -2.93 4.28
N LEU A 63 -5.21 -4.24 4.25
CA LEU A 63 -5.00 -4.97 3.01
C LEU A 63 -6.29 -5.15 2.19
N ILE A 64 -7.43 -5.37 2.87
CA ILE A 64 -8.74 -5.39 2.21
C ILE A 64 -9.01 -4.04 1.53
N MET A 65 -8.82 -2.94 2.25
CA MET A 65 -9.04 -1.60 1.72
C MET A 65 -8.10 -1.27 0.57
N LEU A 66 -6.82 -1.63 0.66
CA LEU A 66 -5.86 -1.47 -0.44
C LEU A 66 -6.34 -2.20 -1.71
N SER A 67 -6.78 -3.44 -1.56
CA SER A 67 -7.30 -4.23 -2.68
C SER A 67 -8.55 -3.58 -3.28
N VAL A 68 -9.53 -3.19 -2.45
CA VAL A 68 -10.76 -2.53 -2.92
C VAL A 68 -10.48 -1.21 -3.64
N ILE A 69 -9.58 -0.39 -3.12
CA ILE A 69 -9.19 0.89 -3.72
C ILE A 69 -8.57 0.67 -5.09
N THR A 70 -7.55 -0.20 -5.17
CA THR A 70 -6.83 -0.47 -6.41
C THR A 70 -7.75 -1.09 -7.46
N GLN A 71 -8.58 -2.06 -7.07
CA GLN A 71 -9.58 -2.66 -7.96
C GLN A 71 -10.65 -1.66 -8.39
N GLY A 72 -11.13 -0.80 -7.49
CA GLY A 72 -12.14 0.24 -7.81
C GLY A 72 -11.65 1.18 -8.91
N ILE A 73 -10.44 1.71 -8.72
CA ILE A 73 -9.84 2.62 -9.69
C ILE A 73 -9.58 1.89 -11.01
N SER A 74 -8.88 0.76 -10.99
CA SER A 74 -8.51 0.06 -12.22
C SER A 74 -9.73 -0.42 -13.01
N ASN A 75 -10.71 -1.07 -12.36
CA ASN A 75 -11.90 -1.57 -13.07
C ASN A 75 -12.76 -0.44 -13.66
N ALA A 76 -12.86 0.70 -12.97
CA ALA A 76 -13.59 1.86 -13.51
C ALA A 76 -12.84 2.56 -14.64
N SER A 77 -11.53 2.80 -14.47
CA SER A 77 -10.66 3.41 -15.49
C SER A 77 -10.69 2.60 -16.79
N PHE A 78 -10.45 1.29 -16.71
CA PHE A 78 -10.44 0.41 -17.89
C PHE A 78 -11.84 0.22 -18.50
N GLY A 79 -12.90 0.26 -17.69
CA GLY A 79 -14.28 0.11 -18.14
C GLY A 79 -14.68 1.13 -19.21
N ILE A 80 -14.38 2.42 -18.96
CA ILE A 80 -14.68 3.52 -19.91
C ILE A 80 -13.56 3.76 -20.93
N TYR A 81 -12.30 3.53 -20.56
CA TYR A 81 -11.16 3.77 -21.45
C TYR A 81 -11.14 2.79 -22.64
N PHE A 82 -11.51 1.53 -22.44
CA PHE A 82 -11.41 0.53 -23.51
C PHE A 82 -12.37 0.79 -24.69
N PRO A 83 -13.67 1.09 -24.48
CA PRO A 83 -14.55 1.54 -25.56
C PRO A 83 -14.07 2.82 -26.25
N LYS A 84 -13.47 3.76 -25.48
CA LYS A 84 -12.86 4.97 -26.04
C LYS A 84 -11.67 4.65 -26.94
N PHE A 85 -10.81 3.72 -26.53
CA PHE A 85 -9.63 3.31 -27.28
C PHE A 85 -9.95 2.59 -28.59
N ILE A 86 -10.98 1.74 -28.61
CA ILE A 86 -11.40 0.99 -29.80
C ILE A 86 -12.31 1.83 -30.72
N GLY A 87 -12.91 2.91 -30.20
CA GLY A 87 -13.85 3.75 -30.94
C GLY A 87 -15.31 3.28 -30.83
N THR A 88 -15.61 2.23 -30.07
CA THR A 88 -17.00 1.81 -29.78
C THR A 88 -17.72 2.77 -28.83
N ILE A 89 -17.02 3.76 -28.26
CA ILE A 89 -17.65 4.85 -27.49
C ILE A 89 -18.70 5.61 -28.31
N PHE A 90 -18.56 5.67 -29.64
CA PHE A 90 -19.54 6.31 -30.52
C PHE A 90 -20.90 5.59 -30.54
N GLU A 91 -20.97 4.30 -30.22
CA GLU A 91 -22.23 3.56 -30.05
C GLU A 91 -23.01 4.08 -28.84
N ILE A 92 -22.30 4.40 -27.76
CA ILE A 92 -22.90 4.96 -26.54
C ILE A 92 -23.30 6.42 -26.75
N LEU A 93 -22.50 7.18 -27.51
CA LEU A 93 -22.79 8.58 -27.83
C LEU A 93 -23.90 8.75 -28.88
N SER A 94 -24.14 7.74 -29.72
CA SER A 94 -25.23 7.75 -30.71
C SER A 94 -26.55 7.23 -30.15
N ALA A 95 -26.50 6.40 -29.09
CA ALA A 95 -27.68 6.05 -28.31
C ALA A 95 -28.16 7.25 -27.46
N PRO A 96 -29.48 7.42 -27.24
CA PRO A 96 -30.01 8.48 -26.39
C PRO A 96 -29.79 8.16 -24.90
N VAL A 97 -28.53 8.14 -24.47
CA VAL A 97 -28.09 7.86 -23.09
C VAL A 97 -27.66 9.15 -22.43
N SER A 98 -28.21 9.45 -21.25
CA SER A 98 -27.79 10.61 -20.46
C SER A 98 -26.40 10.35 -19.84
N PHE A 99 -25.61 11.42 -19.66
CA PHE A 99 -24.31 11.33 -18.97
C PHE A 99 -24.43 10.66 -17.59
N PHE A 100 -25.49 10.98 -16.84
CA PHE A 100 -25.72 10.39 -15.52
C PHE A 100 -25.98 8.88 -15.59
N GLU A 101 -26.62 8.40 -16.66
CA GLU A 101 -26.91 6.98 -16.87
C GLU A 101 -25.64 6.20 -17.20
N ALA A 102 -24.76 6.78 -18.02
CA ALA A 102 -23.45 6.21 -18.32
C ALA A 102 -22.59 6.10 -17.06
N VAL A 103 -22.51 7.18 -16.26
CA VAL A 103 -21.81 7.19 -14.97
C VAL A 103 -22.36 6.07 -14.08
N LEU A 104 -23.68 5.99 -13.90
CA LEU A 104 -24.29 4.99 -13.03
C LEU A 104 -24.03 3.55 -13.51
N GLY A 105 -24.04 3.31 -14.82
CA GLY A 105 -23.73 2.01 -15.40
C GLY A 105 -22.28 1.58 -15.20
N TYR A 106 -21.32 2.42 -15.60
CA TYR A 106 -19.89 2.12 -15.49
C TYR A 106 -19.38 2.09 -14.05
N VAL A 107 -19.70 3.13 -13.27
CA VAL A 107 -19.29 3.23 -11.86
C VAL A 107 -19.99 2.16 -11.05
N GLY A 108 -21.28 1.92 -11.29
CA GLY A 108 -22.02 0.84 -10.61
C GLY A 108 -21.43 -0.54 -10.89
N ALA A 109 -21.05 -0.83 -12.14
CA ALA A 109 -20.38 -2.08 -12.48
C ALA A 109 -19.01 -2.21 -11.82
N ALA A 110 -18.16 -1.17 -11.89
CA ALA A 110 -16.84 -1.18 -11.27
C ALA A 110 -16.91 -1.31 -9.74
N ALA A 111 -17.79 -0.54 -9.09
CA ALA A 111 -18.01 -0.61 -7.64
C ALA A 111 -18.49 -2.00 -7.22
N SER A 112 -19.41 -2.62 -7.99
CA SER A 112 -19.88 -3.99 -7.71
C SER A 112 -18.74 -5.01 -7.80
N LYS A 113 -17.89 -4.94 -8.83
CA LYS A 113 -16.73 -5.83 -9.00
C LYS A 113 -15.78 -5.73 -7.81
N SER A 114 -15.41 -4.51 -7.42
CA SER A 114 -14.49 -4.27 -6.30
C SER A 114 -15.09 -4.66 -4.95
N PHE A 115 -16.39 -4.46 -4.78
CA PHE A 115 -17.10 -4.90 -3.59
C PHE A 115 -17.08 -6.43 -3.46
N ILE A 116 -17.35 -7.16 -4.56
CA ILE A 116 -17.27 -8.63 -4.58
C ILE A 116 -15.86 -9.09 -4.19
N ILE A 117 -14.82 -8.47 -4.77
CA ILE A 117 -13.43 -8.80 -4.43
C ILE A 117 -13.14 -8.53 -2.95
N GLY A 118 -13.58 -7.38 -2.42
CA GLY A 118 -13.42 -7.03 -1.01
C GLY A 118 -14.09 -8.02 -0.06
N ILE A 119 -15.31 -8.46 -0.37
CA ILE A 119 -16.03 -9.47 0.41
C ILE A 119 -15.33 -10.83 0.35
N ILE A 120 -14.84 -11.25 -0.82
CA ILE A 120 -14.10 -12.50 -0.94
C ILE A 120 -12.83 -12.45 -0.11
N ILE A 121 -12.10 -11.33 -0.14
CA ILE A 121 -10.89 -11.16 0.66
C ILE A 121 -11.22 -11.19 2.16
N LEU A 122 -12.32 -10.54 2.58
CA LEU A 122 -12.81 -10.57 3.95
C LEU A 122 -13.17 -11.99 4.41
N VAL A 123 -13.81 -12.79 3.56
CA VAL A 123 -14.10 -14.20 3.88
C VAL A 123 -12.81 -15.02 3.94
N THR A 124 -11.85 -14.78 3.03
CA THR A 124 -10.57 -15.49 3.08
C THR A 124 -9.74 -15.12 4.32
N SER A 125 -9.85 -13.89 4.84
CA SER A 125 -9.06 -13.47 6.00
C SER A 125 -9.52 -14.12 7.30
N TRP A 126 -10.79 -14.54 7.41
CA TRP A 126 -11.28 -15.34 8.54
C TRP A 126 -10.56 -16.68 8.70
N PHE A 127 -9.96 -17.24 7.64
CA PHE A 127 -9.14 -18.45 7.75
C PHE A 127 -7.75 -18.18 8.35
N PHE A 128 -7.28 -16.94 8.29
CA PHE A 128 -5.95 -16.56 8.77
C PHE A 128 -5.98 -15.93 10.16
N VAL A 129 -7.07 -15.23 10.52
CA VAL A 129 -7.17 -14.44 11.74
C VAL A 129 -8.59 -14.52 12.29
N ASP A 130 -8.72 -14.67 13.61
CA ASP A 130 -10.00 -14.55 14.31
C ASP A 130 -10.38 -13.06 14.41
N ILE A 131 -11.37 -12.63 13.62
CA ILE A 131 -11.80 -11.23 13.52
C ILE A 131 -13.14 -11.08 14.23
N GLN A 132 -13.17 -10.29 15.30
CA GLN A 132 -14.41 -9.88 15.94
C GLN A 132 -14.95 -8.60 15.29
N ILE A 133 -16.04 -8.73 14.53
CA ILE A 133 -16.70 -7.58 13.89
C ILE A 133 -17.70 -6.97 14.89
N ALA A 134 -17.33 -5.85 15.51
CA ALA A 134 -18.22 -5.13 16.43
C ALA A 134 -19.42 -4.47 15.72
N HIS A 135 -19.20 -3.91 14.52
CA HIS A 135 -20.22 -3.16 13.77
C HIS A 135 -20.27 -3.56 12.28
N PRO A 136 -20.96 -4.64 11.92
CA PRO A 136 -20.98 -5.15 10.54
C PRO A 136 -21.65 -4.21 9.54
N PHE A 137 -22.70 -3.48 9.96
CA PHE A 137 -23.39 -2.52 9.09
C PHE A 137 -22.52 -1.30 8.76
N ALA A 138 -21.79 -0.76 9.75
CA ALA A 138 -20.89 0.37 9.53
C ALA A 138 -19.74 -0.04 8.60
N MET A 139 -19.15 -1.22 8.82
CA MET A 139 -18.11 -1.78 7.95
C MET A 139 -18.59 -1.89 6.50
N LEU A 140 -19.78 -2.46 6.29
CA LEU A 140 -20.35 -2.62 4.95
C LEU A 140 -20.61 -1.26 4.27
N ALA A 141 -21.15 -0.30 5.02
CA ALA A 141 -21.39 1.05 4.53
C ALA A 141 -20.08 1.74 4.11
N PHE A 142 -19.02 1.64 4.92
CA PHE A 142 -17.70 2.15 4.56
C PHE A 142 -17.14 1.45 3.33
N LEU A 143 -17.25 0.13 3.25
CA LEU A 143 -16.78 -0.65 2.10
C LEU A 143 -17.46 -0.17 0.80
N VAL A 144 -18.80 0.00 0.83
CA VAL A 144 -19.57 0.50 -0.32
C VAL A 144 -19.16 1.92 -0.67
N LEU A 145 -19.04 2.81 0.32
CA LEU A 145 -18.65 4.20 0.09
C LEU A 145 -17.26 4.28 -0.55
N THR A 146 -16.31 3.48 -0.07
CA THR A 146 -14.97 3.35 -0.66
C THR A 146 -15.05 2.83 -2.09
N CYS A 147 -15.81 1.77 -2.35
CA CYS A 147 -16.00 1.23 -3.71
C CYS A 147 -16.51 2.29 -4.67
N VAL A 148 -17.55 3.04 -4.28
CA VAL A 148 -18.16 4.09 -5.12
C VAL A 148 -17.20 5.26 -5.32
N SER A 149 -16.55 5.75 -4.26
CA SER A 149 -15.65 6.91 -4.32
C SER A 149 -14.46 6.65 -5.23
N PHE A 150 -13.82 5.49 -5.10
CA PHE A 150 -12.66 5.13 -5.91
C PHE A 150 -13.04 4.66 -7.32
N ALA A 151 -14.24 4.10 -7.52
CA ALA A 151 -14.77 3.86 -8.86
C ALA A 151 -15.08 5.18 -9.60
N LEU A 152 -15.61 6.20 -8.91
CA LEU A 152 -15.79 7.53 -9.49
C LEU A 152 -14.44 8.15 -9.88
N LEU A 153 -13.44 8.05 -9.01
CA LEU A 153 -12.09 8.50 -9.31
C LEU A 153 -11.51 7.79 -10.54
N GLY A 154 -11.62 6.45 -10.60
CA GLY A 154 -11.19 5.67 -11.77
C GLY A 154 -11.95 6.06 -13.04
N PHE A 155 -13.25 6.30 -12.95
CA PHE A 155 -14.04 6.74 -14.09
C PHE A 155 -13.55 8.09 -14.66
N ILE A 156 -13.23 9.05 -13.79
CA ILE A 156 -12.63 10.33 -14.19
C ILE A 156 -11.29 10.10 -14.90
N ILE A 157 -10.43 9.24 -14.35
CA ILE A 157 -9.14 8.88 -14.93
C ILE A 157 -9.33 8.24 -16.32
N GLY A 158 -10.29 7.33 -16.48
CA GLY A 158 -10.57 6.67 -17.74
C GLY A 158 -11.07 7.61 -18.84
N ILE A 159 -11.84 8.63 -18.48
CA ILE A 159 -12.26 9.68 -19.43
C ILE A 159 -11.06 10.56 -19.84
N TRP A 160 -10.23 10.95 -18.87
CA TRP A 160 -9.08 11.83 -19.10
C TRP A 160 -7.96 11.14 -19.90
N ALA A 161 -7.70 9.86 -19.64
CA ALA A 161 -6.60 9.12 -20.24
C ALA A 161 -6.75 8.99 -21.76
N SER A 162 -5.69 9.34 -22.48
CA SER A 162 -5.59 9.20 -23.94
C SER A 162 -4.74 8.00 -24.38
N ASN A 163 -3.92 7.48 -23.48
CA ASN A 163 -3.10 6.29 -23.69
C ASN A 163 -3.08 5.39 -22.44
N PHE A 164 -2.58 4.16 -22.58
CA PHE A 164 -2.52 3.20 -21.48
C PHE A 164 -1.55 3.61 -20.35
N GLU A 165 -0.51 4.39 -20.68
CA GLU A 165 0.45 4.89 -19.70
C GLU A 165 -0.20 5.93 -18.76
N GLN A 166 -0.95 6.88 -19.31
CA GLN A 166 -1.74 7.86 -18.57
C GLN A 166 -2.78 7.20 -17.67
N LEU A 167 -3.36 6.09 -18.11
CA LEU A 167 -4.32 5.32 -17.32
C LEU A 167 -3.69 4.76 -16.03
N GLN A 168 -2.40 4.39 -16.08
CA GLN A 168 -1.66 3.79 -14.95
C GLN A 168 -0.80 4.80 -14.17
N LEU A 169 -0.53 5.98 -14.75
CA LEU A 169 0.24 7.03 -14.10
C LEU A 169 -0.37 7.45 -12.75
N ILE A 170 -1.68 7.67 -12.71
CA ILE A 170 -2.36 8.14 -11.48
C ILE A 170 -2.36 7.06 -10.37
N PRO A 171 -2.75 5.79 -10.65
CA PRO A 171 -2.60 4.71 -9.68
C PRO A 171 -1.18 4.57 -9.10
N LEU A 172 -0.15 4.67 -9.96
CA LEU A 172 1.23 4.44 -9.54
C LEU A 172 1.85 5.64 -8.82
N LEU A 173 1.70 6.86 -9.35
CA LEU A 173 2.37 8.04 -8.81
C LEU A 173 1.60 8.72 -7.68
N VAL A 174 0.28 8.52 -7.59
CA VAL A 174 -0.56 9.23 -6.61
C VAL A 174 -1.14 8.27 -5.60
N ILE A 175 -1.82 7.20 -6.05
CA ILE A 175 -2.55 6.32 -5.13
C ILE A 175 -1.60 5.47 -4.30
N SER A 176 -0.60 4.85 -4.92
CA SER A 176 0.39 4.04 -4.22
C SER A 176 1.07 4.80 -3.05
N PRO A 177 1.64 6.01 -3.23
CA PRO A 177 2.22 6.75 -2.10
C PRO A 177 1.19 7.21 -1.07
N LEU A 178 -0.04 7.56 -1.48
CA LEU A 178 -1.10 7.94 -0.53
C LEU A 178 -1.50 6.78 0.38
N VAL A 179 -1.54 5.55 -0.13
CA VAL A 179 -1.80 4.35 0.67
C VAL A 179 -0.72 4.20 1.75
N PHE A 180 0.55 4.33 1.38
CA PHE A 180 1.66 4.24 2.34
C PHE A 180 1.61 5.35 3.40
N LEU A 181 1.22 6.57 3.00
CA LEU A 181 1.05 7.69 3.93
C LEU A 181 -0.13 7.46 4.88
N GLY A 182 -1.25 6.94 4.39
CA GLY A 182 -2.44 6.63 5.18
C GLY A 182 -2.15 5.63 6.30
N GLY A 183 -1.37 4.58 6.03
CA GLY A 183 -0.95 3.62 7.05
C GLY A 183 -0.11 4.24 8.16
N ARG A 184 0.80 5.17 7.83
CA ARG A 184 1.59 5.90 8.84
C ARG A 184 0.76 6.86 9.68
N LEU A 185 -0.19 7.56 9.06
CA LEU A 185 -1.05 8.51 9.78
C LEU A 185 -1.94 7.80 10.81
N LEU A 186 -2.45 6.61 10.46
CA LEU A 186 -3.30 5.82 11.35
C LEU A 186 -2.52 5.29 12.56
N LEU A 187 -1.27 4.86 12.36
CA LEU A 187 -0.35 4.52 13.46
C LEU A 187 -0.08 5.73 14.36
N HIS A 188 0.04 6.93 13.79
CA HIS A 188 0.34 8.14 14.55
C HIS A 188 -0.86 8.66 15.37
N LEU A 189 -2.08 8.54 14.84
CA LEU A 189 -3.33 8.83 15.56
C LEU A 189 -3.57 7.81 16.68
N HIS A 190 -3.24 6.54 16.45
CA HIS A 190 -3.31 5.51 17.48
C HIS A 190 -2.27 5.76 18.58
N ALA A 191 -1.02 6.06 18.23
CA ALA A 191 0.02 6.44 19.19
C ALA A 191 -0.35 7.73 19.97
N ALA A 192 -1.00 8.69 19.32
CA ALA A 192 -1.51 9.90 19.99
C ALA A 192 -2.72 9.59 20.89
N GLY A 193 -3.57 8.63 20.53
CA GLY A 193 -4.70 8.15 21.32
C GLY A 193 -4.25 7.35 22.56
N GLY A 194 -3.23 6.50 22.42
CA GLY A 194 -2.66 5.74 23.54
C GLY A 194 -2.00 6.63 24.61
N LEU A 195 -1.45 7.79 24.21
CA LEU A 195 -0.98 8.81 25.14
C LEU A 195 -2.13 9.53 25.88
N ALA A 196 -3.32 9.60 25.29
CA ALA A 196 -4.49 10.21 25.92
C ALA A 196 -5.16 9.27 26.94
N GLU A 197 -5.12 7.94 26.73
CA GLU A 197 -5.67 6.96 27.66
C GLU A 197 -4.67 6.55 28.78
N GLY A 198 -3.36 6.60 28.52
CA GLY A 198 -2.32 6.31 29.52
C GLY A 198 -2.16 7.38 30.62
N GLY A 199 -2.81 8.54 30.49
CA GLY A 199 -2.69 9.67 31.42
C GLY A 199 -3.62 9.65 32.64
N ALA A 200 -4.58 8.72 32.71
CA ALA A 200 -5.63 8.78 33.73
C ALA A 200 -5.45 7.85 34.95
N HIS A 201 -4.43 6.98 34.98
CA HIS A 201 -4.31 5.97 36.05
C HIS A 201 -2.96 5.80 36.73
N GLN A 202 -1.98 6.69 36.51
CA GLN A 202 -0.68 6.63 37.20
C GLN A 202 -0.35 7.95 37.89
N SER A 203 -1.15 8.31 38.89
CA SER A 203 -0.74 9.20 39.98
C SER A 203 -0.30 8.33 41.15
N GLY A 204 0.99 8.11 41.28
CA GLY A 204 1.55 7.27 42.34
C GLY A 204 3.02 6.93 42.14
N GLY A 205 3.89 7.86 42.52
CA GLY A 205 5.33 7.61 42.70
C GLY A 205 6.18 7.90 41.47
N LEU A 206 6.86 9.05 41.46
CA LEU A 206 8.03 9.25 40.59
C LEU A 206 9.09 8.19 40.94
N PRO A 207 9.58 7.40 39.99
CA PRO A 207 10.90 6.80 40.11
C PRO A 207 11.94 7.90 39.82
N ASP A 208 12.85 8.12 40.77
CA ASP A 208 14.10 8.88 40.61
C ASP A 208 14.95 8.27 39.48
N LEU A 209 14.63 8.62 38.24
CA LEU A 209 15.48 8.38 37.09
C LEU A 209 16.33 9.63 36.90
N GLY A 210 17.55 9.55 37.42
CA GLY A 210 18.64 10.50 37.24
C GLY A 210 18.93 10.76 35.77
N LEU A 211 18.15 11.66 35.17
CA LEU A 211 18.41 12.26 33.88
C LEU A 211 19.57 13.25 34.05
N PRO A 212 20.65 13.15 33.26
CA PRO A 212 21.76 14.10 33.29
C PRO A 212 21.36 15.39 32.56
N LEU A 213 20.31 16.05 33.03
CA LEU A 213 19.92 17.41 32.61
C LEU A 213 20.68 18.49 33.39
N VAL A 214 21.54 18.08 34.32
CA VAL A 214 22.51 18.93 35.04
C VAL A 214 23.73 19.31 34.18
N VAL A 215 23.88 18.76 32.96
CA VAL A 215 25.04 19.07 32.09
C VAL A 215 24.83 20.34 31.23
N LEU A 216 23.61 20.87 31.11
CA LEU A 216 23.34 22.05 30.27
C LEU A 216 23.14 23.37 31.04
N ARG A 217 23.46 23.41 32.35
CA ARG A 217 23.32 24.63 33.18
C ARG A 217 24.64 25.15 33.78
N HIS A 218 25.80 24.69 33.33
CA HIS A 218 27.09 25.30 33.68
C HIS A 218 27.92 25.66 32.46
N GLY A 219 27.37 26.51 31.61
CA GLY A 219 28.16 27.35 30.70
C GLY A 219 28.62 28.61 31.43
N GLY A 220 29.78 28.56 32.09
CA GLY A 220 30.36 29.76 32.68
C GLY A 220 31.60 29.53 33.55
N ARG A 221 32.75 29.94 32.98
CA ARG A 221 34.03 30.35 33.61
C ARG A 221 35.16 29.34 33.74
N ALA A 222 36.29 29.77 33.15
CA ALA A 222 37.69 29.64 33.57
C ALA A 222 38.23 28.22 33.82
N GLY A 223 39.36 27.78 33.28
CA GLY A 223 40.54 28.49 32.83
C GLY A 223 41.74 27.62 33.22
N GLY A 224 42.77 27.57 32.36
CA GLY A 224 44.11 27.16 32.77
C GLY A 224 44.44 25.67 32.67
N GLY A 225 45.41 25.36 31.81
CA GLY A 225 46.51 24.47 32.20
C GLY A 225 46.55 23.08 31.58
N LEU A 226 47.67 22.82 30.89
CA LEU A 226 48.34 21.53 30.69
C LEU A 226 47.87 20.65 29.52
N ALA A 227 48.38 21.02 28.34
CA ALA A 227 48.71 20.07 27.30
C ALA A 227 50.10 19.43 27.56
N PRO A 228 50.29 18.14 27.23
CA PRO A 228 51.58 17.67 26.75
C PRO A 228 51.49 17.26 25.26
N ARG A 229 52.46 17.77 24.50
CA ARG A 229 52.80 17.41 23.13
C ARG A 229 53.63 16.12 23.09
N HIS A 230 53.36 15.26 22.11
CA HIS A 230 54.31 14.41 21.35
C HIS A 230 53.56 14.01 20.07
N ARG A 231 53.84 14.40 18.82
CA ARG A 231 55.02 14.55 17.94
C ARG A 231 55.74 13.23 17.60
N GLY A 232 55.53 12.78 16.35
CA GLY A 232 56.28 11.75 15.62
C GLY A 232 55.34 10.76 14.90
N LEU A 233 54.87 11.00 13.67
CA LEU A 233 55.52 10.62 12.39
C LEU A 233 56.06 9.18 12.37
N HIS A 234 55.32 8.26 11.74
CA HIS A 234 55.77 7.13 10.91
C HIS A 234 54.49 6.53 10.29
N ARG A 235 54.14 6.85 9.03
CA ARG A 235 54.40 5.98 7.86
C ARG A 235 54.50 4.52 8.27
N ASP A 236 53.43 3.76 8.04
CA ASP A 236 53.44 2.41 7.49
C ASP A 236 52.00 2.01 7.12
N LEU A 237 51.75 1.96 5.81
CA LEU A 237 50.56 1.32 5.23
C LEU A 237 50.77 -0.19 5.35
N PRO A 238 49.90 -0.95 6.03
CA PRO A 238 50.00 -2.40 5.99
C PRO A 238 49.60 -2.90 4.61
N GLU A 239 50.58 -3.51 3.95
CA GLU A 239 50.45 -4.25 2.72
C GLU A 239 49.37 -5.34 2.81
N ARG A 240 48.62 -5.48 1.71
CA ARG A 240 48.07 -6.74 1.18
C ARG A 240 47.72 -7.80 2.25
N GLY A 241 46.61 -7.57 2.93
CA GLY A 241 45.87 -8.62 3.63
C GLY A 241 45.21 -9.56 2.61
N LEU A 242 45.88 -10.69 2.41
CA LEU A 242 45.41 -11.92 1.78
C LEU A 242 44.02 -12.29 2.35
N VAL A 243 42.97 -12.20 1.53
CA VAL A 243 41.67 -12.79 1.86
C VAL A 243 41.80 -14.30 1.63
N ASP A 244 41.91 -15.05 2.72
CA ASP A 244 41.80 -16.51 2.73
C ASP A 244 40.39 -16.91 2.27
N LEU A 245 40.28 -17.33 1.00
CA LEU A 245 39.09 -17.97 0.45
C LEU A 245 39.20 -19.48 0.71
N PRO A 246 38.27 -20.10 1.47
CA PRO A 246 38.24 -21.54 1.62
C PRO A 246 38.05 -22.24 0.26
N HIS A 247 38.82 -23.32 0.09
CA HIS A 247 39.02 -24.05 -1.14
C HIS A 247 37.73 -24.47 -1.86
N GLY A 248 37.67 -24.13 -3.15
CA GLY A 248 36.78 -24.78 -4.11
C GLY A 248 35.57 -23.95 -4.51
N LEU A 249 35.78 -22.95 -5.37
CA LEU A 249 35.04 -22.75 -6.64
C LEU A 249 35.48 -21.41 -7.25
N ALA A 250 36.19 -21.50 -8.38
CA ALA A 250 36.70 -20.37 -9.13
C ALA A 250 35.56 -19.57 -9.78
N ALA A 251 35.53 -18.26 -9.50
CA ALA A 251 34.86 -17.28 -10.34
C ALA A 251 35.91 -16.57 -11.21
N PRO A 252 35.74 -16.48 -12.54
CA PRO A 252 36.34 -15.41 -13.32
C PRO A 252 35.30 -14.31 -13.50
N ALA A 253 35.33 -13.31 -12.61
CA ALA A 253 34.73 -12.02 -12.90
C ALA A 253 35.72 -11.20 -13.77
N LEU A 254 35.16 -10.49 -14.76
CA LEU A 254 35.72 -9.30 -15.41
C LEU A 254 36.85 -9.48 -16.45
N SER A 255 36.48 -9.79 -17.71
CA SER A 255 37.22 -9.31 -18.90
C SER A 255 36.42 -9.47 -20.22
N LEU A 256 35.21 -8.90 -20.32
CA LEU A 256 34.50 -8.78 -21.60
C LEU A 256 33.84 -7.40 -21.78
N ALA A 257 34.63 -6.35 -21.56
CA ALA A 257 34.31 -4.99 -21.96
C ALA A 257 35.53 -4.31 -22.56
N ARG A 258 36.06 -4.86 -23.68
CA ARG A 258 36.95 -4.22 -24.67
C ARG A 258 37.46 -5.26 -25.68
N ALA A 259 36.63 -5.65 -26.64
CA ALA A 259 37.07 -6.26 -27.91
C ALA A 259 35.87 -6.32 -28.87
N GLY A 260 35.64 -5.23 -29.58
CA GLY A 260 34.54 -5.09 -30.53
C GLY A 260 34.49 -3.71 -31.19
N ALA A 261 35.66 -3.13 -31.47
CA ALA A 261 35.81 -1.93 -32.28
C ALA A 261 37.19 -2.00 -32.95
N GLY A 262 37.20 -2.19 -34.27
CA GLY A 262 38.38 -2.01 -35.12
C GLY A 262 38.99 -3.28 -35.69
N ALA A 263 38.41 -3.79 -36.78
CA ALA A 263 39.12 -4.35 -37.93
C ALA A 263 38.19 -4.29 -39.15
#